data_AF-A0A7Y5H8X4-F1
#
_entry.id   AF-A0A7Y5H8X4-F1
#
_cell.length_a   1.000
_cell.length_b   1.000
_cell.length_c   1.000
_cell.angle_alpha   90.00
_cell.angle_beta   90.00
_cell.angle_gamma   90.00
#
_symmetry.space_group_name_H-M   'P 1'
#
loop_
_entity.id
_entity.type
_entity.pdbx_description
1 polymer ?
#
loop_
_entity_poly.entity_id
_entity_poly.type
_entity_poly.pdbx_seq_one_letter_code
_entity_poly.pdbx_strand_id
1 'polypeptide(L)'
;MIIRVWCERDRCLGSAFLSGHEPQRPCPGCGDPLKITLPPTGETLDACWNCGCPNLYVEKAFPQVLGCGVIVVSAGLAIAFAQKTWGLSFLGIIVLDFVLYFLIPMRTVCYKCCAEYTGAPKNDRQKGYDLLIAGKYADTDDVGGPAGH
;
A
#
# COMPACT_ATOMS: atom_id res chain seq x y z
N MET A 1 11.96 3.96 6.40
CA MET A 1 10.68 4.43 5.85
C MET A 1 10.84 4.61 4.35
N ILE A 2 9.96 3.97 3.58
CA ILE A 2 9.98 4.02 2.12
C ILE A 2 8.64 4.63 1.68
N ILE A 3 8.69 5.52 0.70
CA ILE A 3 7.52 6.20 0.18
C ILE A 3 7.44 5.90 -1.30
N ARG A 4 6.29 5.42 -1.76
CA ARG A 4 6.00 5.28 -3.18
C ARG A 4 5.14 6.46 -3.60
N VAL A 5 5.61 7.21 -4.58
CA VAL A 5 4.88 8.35 -5.16
C VAL A 5 4.64 8.10 -6.65
N TRP A 6 3.52 8.60 -7.13
CA TRP A 6 3.09 8.51 -8.52
C TRP A 6 3.44 9.80 -9.26
N CYS A 7 3.67 9.68 -10.56
CA CYS A 7 3.89 10.84 -11.41
C CYS A 7 2.57 11.57 -11.66
N GLU A 8 2.57 12.89 -11.48
CA GLU A 8 1.39 13.75 -11.67
C GLU A 8 1.19 14.14 -13.15
N ARG A 9 2.11 13.77 -14.04
CA ARG A 9 1.99 14.06 -15.47
C ARG A 9 0.88 13.21 -16.11
N ASP A 10 0.00 13.88 -16.86
CA ASP A 10 -1.06 13.24 -17.64
C ASP A 10 -0.55 12.03 -18.44
N ARG A 11 -1.20 10.88 -18.22
CA ARG A 11 -0.90 9.57 -18.84
C ARG A 11 0.42 8.91 -18.44
N CYS A 12 1.13 9.42 -17.43
CA CYS A 12 2.32 8.75 -16.89
C CYS A 12 1.95 7.85 -15.70
N LEU A 13 1.99 6.53 -15.89
CA LEU A 13 1.79 5.54 -14.82
C LEU A 13 3.09 5.23 -14.02
N GLY A 14 4.10 6.10 -14.16
CA GLY A 14 5.37 5.95 -13.46
C GLY A 14 5.20 6.14 -11.96
N SER A 15 5.85 5.27 -11.18
CA SER A 15 6.01 5.46 -9.75
C SER A 15 7.48 5.30 -9.38
N ALA A 16 7.90 6.00 -8.34
CA ALA A 16 9.25 5.89 -7.80
C ALA A 16 9.19 5.68 -6.29
N PHE A 17 10.14 4.88 -5.80
CA PHE A 17 10.38 4.76 -4.38
C PHE A 17 11.39 5.82 -3.95
N LEU A 18 10.93 6.69 -3.06
CA LEU A 18 11.72 7.71 -2.39
C LEU A 18 11.96 7.29 -0.94
N SER A 19 13.05 7.79 -0.37
CA SER A 19 13.43 7.55 1.01
C SER A 19 13.89 8.86 1.62
N GLY A 20 13.93 8.96 2.95
CA GLY A 20 14.31 10.22 3.62
C GLY A 20 15.71 10.74 3.24
N HIS A 21 16.60 9.88 2.74
CA HIS A 21 17.92 10.27 2.24
C HIS A 21 17.92 10.75 0.79
N GLU A 22 16.88 10.46 0.01
CA GLU A 22 16.78 10.84 -1.40
C GLU A 22 15.38 11.43 -1.68
N PRO A 23 15.17 12.73 -1.37
CA PRO A 23 13.86 13.37 -1.39
C PRO A 23 13.34 13.68 -2.79
N GLN A 24 14.15 13.43 -3.81
CA GLN A 24 13.78 13.66 -5.19
C GLN A 24 14.42 12.62 -6.12
N ARG A 25 13.66 12.16 -7.11
CA ARG A 25 14.15 11.31 -8.21
C ARG A 25 13.39 11.61 -9.50
N PRO A 26 14.03 11.50 -10.66
CA PRO A 26 13.31 11.57 -11.93
C PRO A 26 12.37 10.36 -12.08
N CYS A 27 11.24 10.59 -12.72
CA CYS A 27 10.26 9.56 -13.03
C CYS A 27 10.88 8.55 -14.01
N PRO A 28 10.82 7.23 -13.75
CA PRO A 28 11.33 6.22 -14.67
C PRO A 28 10.54 6.19 -15.99
N GLY A 29 9.31 6.72 -16.01
CA GLY A 29 8.47 6.76 -17.21
C GLY A 29 8.70 7.99 -18.09
N CYS A 30 8.72 9.20 -17.51
CA CYS A 30 8.71 10.46 -18.27
C CYS A 30 9.87 11.41 -17.93
N GLY A 31 10.71 11.09 -16.95
CA GLY A 31 11.84 11.91 -16.52
C GLY A 31 11.50 13.07 -15.59
N ASP A 32 10.23 13.34 -15.27
CA ASP A 32 9.85 14.44 -14.39
C ASP A 32 10.36 14.28 -12.96
N PRO A 33 10.68 15.39 -12.26
CA PRO A 33 11.09 15.32 -10.87
C PRO A 33 9.91 14.89 -9.99
N LEU A 34 9.96 13.69 -9.41
CA LEU A 34 9.14 13.34 -8.25
C LEU A 34 9.85 13.87 -7.01
N LYS A 35 9.14 14.67 -6.20
CA LYS A 35 9.67 15.29 -4.99
C LYS A 35 8.76 15.01 -3.82
N ILE A 36 9.35 14.77 -2.66
CA ILE A 36 8.64 14.71 -1.37
C ILE A 36 9.10 15.82 -0.44
N THR A 37 8.19 16.30 0.40
CA THR A 37 8.49 17.25 1.46
C THR A 37 8.58 16.50 2.79
N LEU A 38 9.79 16.26 3.26
CA LEU A 38 10.00 15.60 4.56
C LEU A 38 9.65 16.57 5.70
N PRO A 39 8.92 16.11 6.73
CA PRO A 39 8.70 16.89 7.93
C PRO A 39 9.99 16.96 8.77
N PRO A 40 10.09 17.93 9.69
CA PRO A 40 11.14 17.96 10.69
C PRO A 40 11.18 16.64 11.51
N THR A 41 12.39 16.26 11.92
CA THR A 41 12.70 14.96 12.52
C THR A 41 11.79 14.62 13.71
N GLY A 42 11.05 13.51 13.62
CA GLY A 42 10.22 13.00 14.73
C GLY A 42 8.73 13.35 14.65
N GLU A 43 8.28 14.04 13.61
CA GLU A 43 6.87 14.38 13.42
C GLU A 43 6.07 13.21 12.82
N THR A 44 4.81 13.08 13.25
CA THR A 44 3.88 12.06 12.76
C THR A 44 3.42 12.36 11.32
N LEU A 45 3.02 11.32 10.58
CA LEU A 45 2.45 11.48 9.24
C LEU A 45 1.00 12.00 9.34
N ASP A 46 0.87 13.28 9.66
CA ASP A 46 -0.42 13.97 9.84
C ASP A 46 -1.01 14.46 8.52
N ALA A 47 -0.14 14.70 7.53
CA ALA A 47 -0.49 15.06 6.17
C ALA A 47 0.44 14.39 5.17
N CYS A 48 -0.04 14.26 3.94
CA CYS A 48 0.71 13.70 2.83
C CYS A 48 1.91 14.58 2.49
N TRP A 49 3.10 14.00 2.41
CA TRP A 49 4.34 14.70 2.06
C TRP A 49 4.50 14.99 0.57
N ASN A 50 3.65 14.38 -0.26
CA ASN A 50 3.60 14.63 -1.70
C ASN A 50 2.66 15.82 -2.01
N CYS A 51 1.41 15.80 -1.50
CA CYS A 51 0.38 16.79 -1.86
C CYS A 51 -0.16 17.65 -0.70
N GLY A 52 0.29 17.43 0.54
CA GLY A 52 -0.16 18.17 1.72
C GLY A 52 -1.54 17.77 2.26
N CYS A 53 -2.21 16.79 1.67
CA CYS A 53 -3.55 16.38 2.09
C CYS A 53 -3.55 15.72 3.49
N PRO A 54 -4.41 16.15 4.43
CA PRO A 54 -4.50 15.56 5.78
C PRO A 54 -5.24 14.22 5.82
N ASN A 55 -5.99 13.88 4.75
CA ASN A 55 -6.74 12.64 4.69
C ASN A 55 -5.83 11.49 4.26
N LEU A 56 -5.51 10.63 5.24
CA LEU A 56 -4.67 9.45 5.11
C LEU A 56 -5.42 8.27 5.73
N TYR A 57 -5.32 7.09 5.11
CA TYR A 57 -5.87 5.85 5.67
C TYR A 57 -4.78 4.80 5.81
N VAL A 58 -4.98 3.89 6.76
CA VAL A 58 -4.06 2.76 7.00
C VAL A 58 -4.70 1.48 6.53
N GLU A 59 -3.93 0.70 5.79
CA GLU A 59 -4.32 -0.62 5.32
C GLU A 59 -3.14 -1.59 5.39
N LYS A 60 -3.42 -2.88 5.29
CA LYS A 60 -2.37 -3.89 5.17
C LYS A 60 -1.74 -3.79 3.78
N ALA A 61 -0.41 -3.74 3.74
CA ALA A 61 0.35 -3.76 2.50
C ALA A 61 0.39 -5.20 1.96
N PHE A 62 -0.74 -5.72 1.49
CA PHE A 62 -0.84 -7.08 0.97
C PHE A 62 -0.10 -7.17 -0.38
N PRO A 63 1.04 -7.85 -0.47
CA PRO A 63 1.74 -8.05 -1.73
C PRO A 63 0.97 -9.09 -2.55
N GLN A 64 0.74 -8.80 -3.83
CA GLN A 64 0.09 -9.76 -4.73
C GLN A 64 0.84 -11.10 -4.78
N VAL A 65 2.18 -11.06 -4.69
CA VAL A 65 3.05 -12.25 -4.64
C VAL A 65 2.72 -13.14 -3.44
N LEU A 66 2.40 -12.57 -2.27
CA LEU A 66 2.01 -13.38 -1.09
C LEU A 66 0.69 -14.09 -1.32
N GLY A 67 -0.32 -13.40 -1.88
CA GLY A 67 -1.60 -14.01 -2.21
C GLY A 67 -1.47 -15.15 -3.22
N CYS A 68 -0.72 -14.94 -4.30
CA CYS A 68 -0.44 -15.99 -5.27
C CYS A 68 0.31 -17.17 -4.63
N GLY A 69 1.29 -16.90 -3.75
CA GLY A 69 2.03 -17.93 -3.02
C GLY A 69 1.12 -18.80 -2.15
N VAL A 70 0.20 -18.19 -1.40
CA VAL A 70 -0.79 -18.92 -0.58
C VAL A 70 -1.65 -19.84 -1.43
N ILE A 71 -2.15 -19.35 -2.57
CA ILE A 71 -3.01 -20.15 -3.47
C ILE A 71 -2.23 -21.35 -4.03
N VAL A 72 -1.00 -21.15 -4.48
CA VAL A 72 -0.16 -22.23 -5.03
C VAL A 72 0.16 -23.28 -3.96
N VAL A 73 0.54 -22.84 -2.76
CA VAL A 73 0.86 -23.75 -1.64
C VAL A 73 -0.38 -24.54 -1.21
N SER A 74 -1.52 -23.86 -1.00
CA SER A 74 -2.77 -24.50 -0.59
C SER A 74 -3.29 -25.49 -1.64
N ALA A 75 -3.22 -25.15 -2.93
CA ALA A 75 -3.58 -26.07 -4.01
C ALA A 75 -2.67 -27.30 -4.06
N GLY A 76 -1.35 -27.11 -3.91
CA GLY A 76 -0.39 -28.22 -3.87
C GLY A 76 -0.63 -29.18 -2.70
N LEU A 77 -0.87 -28.63 -1.50
CA LEU A 77 -1.25 -29.41 -0.31
C LEU A 77 -2.58 -30.12 -0.48
N ALA A 78 -3.59 -29.45 -1.06
CA ALA A 78 -4.88 -30.05 -1.32
C ALA A 78 -4.76 -31.26 -2.26
N ILE A 79 -4.02 -31.13 -3.36
CA ILE A 79 -3.80 -32.24 -4.32
C ILE A 79 -3.00 -33.38 -3.67
N ALA A 80 -1.89 -33.05 -3.00
CA ALA A 80 -0.99 -34.05 -2.41
C ALA A 80 -1.65 -34.88 -1.28
N PHE A 81 -2.56 -34.26 -0.52
CA PHE A 81 -3.18 -34.89 0.66
C PHE A 81 -4.69 -35.18 0.51
N ALA A 82 -5.26 -34.97 -0.68
CA ALA A 82 -6.69 -35.09 -0.98
C ALA A 82 -7.33 -36.38 -0.46
N GLN A 83 -6.63 -37.51 -0.56
CA GLN A 83 -7.16 -38.84 -0.25
C GLN A 83 -6.88 -39.28 1.20
N LYS A 84 -5.95 -38.62 1.91
CA LYS A 84 -5.31 -39.19 3.11
C LYS A 84 -5.70 -38.53 4.43
N THR A 85 -6.21 -37.30 4.41
CA THR A 85 -6.26 -36.44 5.61
C THR A 85 -7.65 -36.07 6.14
N TRP A 86 -8.75 -36.51 5.51
CA TRP A 86 -10.13 -36.22 5.99
C TRP A 86 -10.33 -34.73 6.39
N GLY A 87 -9.67 -33.81 5.68
CA GLY A 87 -9.79 -32.37 5.91
C GLY A 87 -8.79 -31.73 6.88
N LEU A 88 -7.86 -32.49 7.49
CA LEU A 88 -6.84 -31.91 8.39
C LEU A 88 -5.88 -30.93 7.67
N SER A 89 -5.67 -31.11 6.37
CA SER A 89 -4.92 -30.19 5.51
C SER A 89 -5.51 -28.77 5.47
N PHE A 90 -6.84 -28.63 5.58
CA PHE A 90 -7.48 -27.31 5.65
C PHE A 90 -7.13 -26.56 6.93
N LEU A 91 -7.01 -27.26 8.06
CA LEU A 91 -6.61 -26.63 9.32
C LEU A 91 -5.21 -26.02 9.19
N GLY A 92 -4.28 -26.73 8.54
CA GLY A 92 -2.94 -26.21 8.26
C GLY A 92 -2.94 -24.95 7.39
N ILE A 93 -3.80 -24.91 6.36
CA ILE A 93 -3.96 -23.74 5.49
C ILE A 93 -4.53 -22.55 6.27
N ILE A 94 -5.57 -22.76 7.08
CA ILE A 94 -6.17 -21.69 7.92
C ILE A 94 -5.13 -21.12 8.88
N VAL A 95 -4.33 -21.97 9.52
CA VAL A 95 -3.26 -21.52 10.43
C VAL A 95 -2.19 -20.73 9.66
N LEU A 96 -1.80 -21.20 8.47
CA LEU A 96 -0.84 -20.50 7.62
C LEU A 96 -1.34 -19.10 7.24
N ASP A 97 -2.59 -18.99 6.80
CA ASP A 97 -3.24 -17.72 6.47
C ASP A 97 -3.31 -16.78 7.67
N PHE A 98 -3.64 -17.32 8.85
CA PHE A 98 -3.69 -16.55 10.08
C PHE A 98 -2.31 -16.01 10.45
N VAL A 99 -1.27 -16.84 10.41
CA VAL A 99 0.12 -16.42 10.65
C VAL A 99 0.51 -15.32 9.66
N LEU A 100 0.26 -15.55 8.36
CA LEU A 100 0.59 -14.58 7.32
C LEU A 100 -0.12 -13.25 7.55
N TYR A 101 -1.39 -13.27 7.97
CA TYR A 101 -2.13 -12.07 8.32
C TYR A 101 -1.39 -11.24 9.38
N PHE A 102 -0.83 -11.83 10.43
CA PHE A 102 -0.08 -11.06 11.44
C PHE A 102 1.27 -10.54 10.94
N LEU A 103 1.90 -11.22 9.99
CA LEU A 103 3.21 -10.82 9.47
C LEU A 103 3.14 -9.65 8.48
N ILE A 104 1.99 -9.43 7.85
CA ILE A 104 1.87 -8.41 6.79
C ILE A 104 2.02 -7.00 7.37
N PRO A 105 2.96 -6.20 6.86
CA PRO A 105 3.17 -4.84 7.34
C PRO A 105 2.01 -3.92 6.98
N MET A 106 1.83 -2.88 7.78
CA MET A 106 0.89 -1.79 7.48
C MET A 106 1.52 -0.79 6.51
N ARG A 107 0.69 -0.23 5.64
CA ARG A 107 1.01 0.97 4.85
C ARG A 107 -0.04 2.05 5.11
N THR A 108 0.40 3.30 5.04
CA THR A 108 -0.49 4.46 5.02
C THR A 108 -0.62 4.96 3.59
N VAL A 109 -1.81 5.34 3.16
CA VAL A 109 -2.06 5.80 1.79
C VAL A 109 -2.83 7.12 1.82
N CYS A 110 -2.51 8.02 0.91
CA CYS A 110 -3.20 9.30 0.73
C CYS A 110 -4.42 9.16 -0.18
N TYR A 111 -5.57 9.72 0.22
CA TYR A 111 -6.79 9.71 -0.60
C TYR A 111 -6.69 10.53 -1.90
N LYS A 112 -5.82 11.55 -1.96
CA LYS A 112 -5.73 12.47 -3.11
C LYS A 112 -4.74 12.00 -4.18
N CYS A 113 -3.49 11.77 -3.81
CA CYS A 113 -2.40 11.44 -4.76
C CYS A 113 -2.00 9.96 -4.73
N CYS A 114 -2.66 9.13 -3.91
CA CYS A 114 -2.36 7.71 -3.76
C CYS A 114 -0.91 7.39 -3.36
N ALA A 115 -0.18 8.35 -2.76
CA ALA A 115 1.15 8.10 -2.24
C ALA A 115 1.10 7.07 -1.10
N GLU A 116 1.96 6.05 -1.16
CA GLU A 116 2.01 4.95 -0.21
C GLU A 116 3.23 5.12 0.72
N TYR A 117 3.02 5.02 2.03
CA TYR A 117 4.05 5.17 3.05
C TYR A 117 4.19 3.85 3.80
N THR A 118 5.36 3.21 3.71
CA THR A 118 5.67 1.97 4.43
C THR A 118 6.68 2.23 5.54
N GLY A 119 6.33 1.82 6.76
CA GLY A 119 7.15 2.01 7.96
C GLY A 119 7.19 3.45 8.47
N ALA A 120 6.15 4.25 8.20
CA ALA A 120 5.98 5.57 8.79
C ALA A 120 5.41 5.46 10.22
N PRO A 121 5.76 6.36 11.15
CA PRO A 121 5.18 6.38 12.49
C PRO A 121 3.66 6.59 12.40
N LYS A 122 2.91 5.64 12.94
CA LYS A 122 1.45 5.66 12.95
C LYS A 122 0.96 6.73 13.92
N ASN A 123 0.02 7.56 13.48
CA ASN A 123 -0.75 8.42 14.37
C ASN A 123 -2.09 7.74 14.69
N ASP A 124 -2.56 7.82 15.93
CA ASP A 124 -3.87 7.30 16.38
C ASP A 124 -5.06 7.88 15.60
N ARG A 125 -4.87 9.02 14.93
CA ARG A 125 -5.87 9.63 14.03
C ARG A 125 -6.09 8.85 12.72
N GLN A 126 -5.14 8.01 12.31
CA GLN A 126 -5.22 7.29 11.05
C GLN A 126 -6.16 6.07 11.20
N LYS A 127 -7.34 6.18 10.59
CA LYS A 127 -8.36 5.14 10.56
C LYS A 127 -8.24 4.27 9.31
N GLY A 128 -9.00 3.18 9.26
CA GLY A 128 -9.16 2.39 8.05
C GLY A 128 -9.81 3.19 6.92
N TYR A 129 -9.83 2.61 5.73
CA TYR A 129 -10.43 3.22 4.55
C TYR A 129 -11.92 3.58 4.78
N ASP A 130 -12.30 4.78 4.35
CA ASP A 130 -13.63 5.37 4.47
C ASP A 130 -14.14 5.78 3.09
N LEU A 131 -15.26 5.16 2.70
CA LEU A 131 -15.92 5.35 1.40
C LEU A 131 -16.39 6.80 1.20
N LEU A 132 -16.80 7.51 2.26
CA LEU A 132 -17.29 8.89 2.13
C LEU A 132 -16.16 9.85 1.81
N ILE A 133 -14.97 9.63 2.38
CA ILE A 133 -13.78 10.44 2.09
C ILE A 133 -13.31 10.16 0.67
N ALA A 134 -13.25 8.88 0.27
CA ALA A 134 -12.90 8.50 -1.09
C ALA A 134 -13.85 9.12 -2.13
N GLY A 135 -15.16 9.07 -1.88
CA GLY A 135 -16.17 9.67 -2.74
C GLY A 135 -15.98 11.18 -2.94
N LYS A 136 -15.57 11.92 -1.89
CA LYS A 136 -15.28 13.36 -2.00
C LYS A 136 -14.16 13.66 -2.99
N TYR A 137 -13.08 12.89 -2.97
CA TYR A 137 -11.95 13.10 -3.88
C TYR A 137 -12.24 12.61 -5.30
N ALA A 138 -13.10 11.60 -5.45
CA ALA A 138 -13.55 11.12 -6.75
C ALA A 138 -14.45 12.14 -7.47
N ASP A 139 -15.25 12.92 -6.73
CA ASP A 139 -16.13 13.96 -7.29
C ASP A 139 -15.37 15.22 -7.73
N THR A 140 -14.24 15.52 -7.09
CA THR A 140 -13.52 16.78 -7.32
C THR A 140 -12.50 16.75 -8.47
N ASP A 141 -12.48 15.71 -9.32
CA ASP A 141 -11.48 15.48 -10.39
C ASP A 141 -10.00 15.65 -9.93
N ASP A 142 -9.78 15.58 -8.61
CA ASP A 142 -8.56 16.01 -7.93
C ASP A 142 -7.60 14.82 -7.67
N VAL A 143 -7.87 13.67 -8.28
CA VAL A 143 -7.14 12.42 -8.05
C VAL A 143 -5.89 12.40 -8.94
N GLY A 144 -4.73 12.70 -8.33
CA GLY A 144 -3.43 12.69 -9.01
C GLY A 144 -2.73 11.33 -9.07
N GLY A 145 -3.42 10.25 -8.71
CA GLY A 145 -2.91 8.87 -8.74
C GLY A 145 -3.40 8.07 -9.96
N PRO A 146 -2.84 6.88 -10.25
CA PRO A 146 -3.35 6.03 -11.31
C PRO A 146 -4.82 5.68 -11.02
N ALA A 147 -5.70 6.04 -11.96
CA ALA A 147 -7.10 5.67 -11.90
C ALA A 147 -7.22 4.13 -11.98
N GLY A 148 -7.55 3.51 -10.85
CA GLY A 148 -7.81 2.07 -10.77
C GLY A 148 -6.89 1.34 -9.78
N HIS A 149 -7.36 1.25 -8.54
CA HIS A 149 -7.07 0.14 -7.65
C HIS A 149 -8.39 -0.39 -7.09
#